data_AF-A0AA91TW41-F1
#
_entry.id   AF-A0AA91TW41-F1
#
_cell.length_a   1.000
_cell.length_b   1.000
_cell.length_c   1.000
_cell.angle_alpha   90.00
_cell.angle_beta   90.00
_cell.angle_gamma   90.00
#
_symmetry.space_group_name_H-M   'P 1'
#
loop_
_entity.id
_entity.type
_entity.pdbx_description
1 polymer ?
#
loop_
_entity_poly.entity_id
_entity_poly.type
_entity_poly.pdbx_seq_one_letter_code
_entity_poly.pdbx_strand_id
1 'polypeptide(L)'
;MSQRTRFVAKGRLKELLEQSEYPNQKEFARAVGVGEPTISRFDSQTRYDINTLVSISRVLGVTVDELFIIEENENYSHLRPIGINMQSHTKKDN
;
A
#
# COMPACT_ATOMS: atom_id res chain seq x y z
N MET A 1 -5.34 22.51 1.95
CA MET A 1 -6.42 21.52 1.81
C MET A 1 -5.84 20.15 2.12
N SER A 2 -6.25 19.51 3.21
CA SER A 2 -5.80 18.15 3.53
C SER A 2 -6.60 17.17 2.67
N GLN A 3 -5.94 16.44 1.77
CA GLN A 3 -6.61 15.38 1.02
C GLN A 3 -7.07 14.32 2.02
N ARG A 4 -8.38 14.05 2.08
CA ARG A 4 -8.93 13.00 2.95
C ARG A 4 -8.72 11.66 2.27
N THR A 5 -7.64 10.97 2.63
CA THR A 5 -7.31 9.65 2.08
C THR A 5 -8.16 8.57 2.75
N ARG A 6 -8.81 7.72 1.94
CA ARG A 6 -9.59 6.57 2.43
C ARG A 6 -8.72 5.49 3.08
N PHE A 7 -7.49 5.34 2.60
CA PHE A 7 -6.55 4.32 3.07
C PHE A 7 -5.28 4.98 3.60
N VAL A 8 -4.66 4.32 4.57
CA VAL A 8 -3.31 4.60 5.06
C VAL A 8 -2.45 3.39 4.68
N ALA A 9 -1.30 3.65 4.05
CA ALA A 9 -0.34 2.62 3.68
C ALA A 9 0.97 2.84 4.44
N LYS A 10 1.47 1.78 5.08
CA LYS A 10 2.76 1.77 5.77
C LYS A 10 3.67 0.72 5.14
N GLY A 11 4.87 1.12 4.73
CA GLY A 11 5.86 0.19 4.18
C GLY A 11 6.20 -0.92 5.18
N ARG A 12 6.35 -2.15 4.70
CA ARG A 12 6.72 -3.33 5.50
C ARG A 12 7.89 -4.12 4.89
N LEU A 13 8.76 -3.44 4.17
CA LEU A 13 9.86 -4.08 3.44
C LEU A 13 10.77 -4.86 4.38
N LYS A 14 11.03 -4.37 5.59
CA LYS A 14 11.87 -5.11 6.55
C LYS A 14 11.33 -6.51 6.85
N GLU A 15 10.03 -6.62 7.09
CA GLU A 15 9.37 -7.91 7.38
C GLU A 15 9.44 -8.85 6.17
N LEU A 16 9.23 -8.32 4.97
CA LEU A 16 9.35 -9.11 3.73
C LEU A 16 10.77 -9.61 3.51
N LEU A 17 11.79 -8.79 3.81
CA LEU A 17 13.18 -9.20 3.67
C LEU A 17 13.55 -10.34 4.63
N GLU A 18 13.06 -10.31 5.86
CA GLU A 18 13.26 -11.38 6.86
C GLU A 18 12.69 -12.73 6.41
N GLN A 19 11.69 -12.74 5.53
CA GLN A 19 11.04 -13.93 4.98
C GLN A 19 11.55 -14.30 3.58
N SER A 20 12.45 -13.50 3.00
CA SER A 20 12.95 -13.66 1.63
C SER A 20 14.35 -14.29 1.59
N GLU A 21 14.84 -14.54 0.38
CA GLU A 21 16.24 -14.92 0.13
C GLU A 21 17.24 -13.77 0.38
N TYR A 22 16.76 -12.55 0.66
CA TYR A 22 17.55 -11.34 0.84
C TYR A 22 17.38 -10.71 2.24
N PRO A 23 17.78 -11.38 3.34
CA PRO A 23 17.65 -10.81 4.69
C PRO A 23 18.55 -9.57 4.93
N ASN A 24 19.54 -9.34 4.07
CA ASN A 24 20.47 -8.22 4.16
C ASN A 24 20.06 -7.05 3.25
N GLN A 25 19.76 -5.88 3.84
CA GLN A 25 19.33 -4.68 3.10
C GLN A 25 20.34 -4.19 2.05
N LYS A 26 21.64 -4.31 2.33
CA LYS A 26 22.70 -3.85 1.41
C LYS A 26 22.81 -4.76 0.20
N GLU A 27 22.63 -6.06 0.37
CA GLU A 27 22.61 -7.02 -0.74
C GLU A 27 21.33 -6.85 -1.56
N PHE A 28 20.19 -6.70 -0.88
CA PHE A 28 18.92 -6.41 -1.53
C PHE A 28 18.96 -5.12 -2.35
N ALA A 29 19.55 -4.05 -1.84
CA ALA A 29 19.71 -2.79 -2.57
C ALA A 29 20.46 -2.98 -3.90
N ARG A 30 21.51 -3.83 -3.90
CA ARG A 30 22.25 -4.17 -5.12
C ARG A 30 21.40 -5.00 -6.08
N ALA A 31 20.64 -5.98 -5.59
CA ALA A 31 19.75 -6.80 -6.41
C ALA A 31 18.65 -5.96 -7.10
N VAL A 32 18.11 -4.98 -6.39
CA VAL A 32 17.10 -4.03 -6.91
C VAL A 32 17.73 -2.97 -7.82
N GLY A 33 19.04 -2.70 -7.70
CA GLY A 33 19.73 -1.66 -8.45
C GLY A 33 19.51 -0.25 -7.90
N VAL A 34 19.31 -0.10 -6.60
CA VAL A 34 19.10 1.18 -5.91
C VAL A 34 20.15 1.42 -4.82
N GLY A 35 20.23 2.66 -4.33
CA GLY A 35 21.07 2.97 -3.17
C GLY A 35 20.53 2.32 -1.89
N GLU A 36 21.43 1.89 -1.02
CA GLU A 36 21.09 1.37 0.32
C GLU A 36 20.19 2.32 1.13
N PRO A 37 20.35 3.68 1.07
CA PRO A 37 19.43 4.59 1.74
C PRO A 37 17.96 4.47 1.29
N THR A 38 17.72 4.05 0.04
CA THR A 38 16.36 3.84 -0.50
C THR A 38 15.68 2.67 0.21
N ILE A 39 16.41 1.58 0.43
CA ILE A 39 15.91 0.40 1.15
C ILE A 39 15.75 0.72 2.64
N SER A 40 16.76 1.35 3.25
CA SER A 40 16.76 1.69 4.67
C SER A 40 15.60 2.61 5.07
N ARG A 41 15.24 3.57 4.20
CA ARG A 41 14.15 4.52 4.47
C ARG A 41 12.77 4.02 4.08
N PHE A 42 12.67 2.89 3.37
CA PHE A 42 11.44 2.42 2.76
C PHE A 42 10.26 2.42 3.75
N ASP A 43 10.41 1.84 4.93
CA ASP A 43 9.29 1.69 5.89
C ASP A 43 8.87 3.00 6.58
N SER A 44 9.69 4.05 6.49
CA SER A 44 9.48 5.33 7.19
C SER A 44 9.08 6.48 6.28
N GLN A 45 9.28 6.35 4.97
CA GLN A 45 8.96 7.40 4.02
C GLN A 45 7.49 7.36 3.59
N THR A 46 6.98 8.51 3.15
CA THR A 46 5.59 8.67 2.69
C THR A 46 5.49 8.87 1.18
N ARG A 47 6.62 8.96 0.49
CA ARG A 47 6.72 9.16 -0.96
C ARG A 47 7.63 8.11 -1.55
N TYR A 48 7.17 7.51 -2.63
CA TYR A 48 7.87 6.43 -3.32
C TYR A 48 7.92 6.75 -4.80
N ASP A 49 9.06 6.48 -5.41
CA ASP A 49 9.18 6.46 -6.86
C ASP A 49 8.59 5.17 -7.42
N ILE A 50 7.83 5.27 -8.52
CA ILE A 50 7.12 4.11 -9.09
C ILE A 50 8.07 3.05 -9.62
N ASN A 51 9.21 3.43 -10.20
CA ASN A 51 10.18 2.47 -10.70
C ASN A 51 10.81 1.71 -9.54
N THR A 52 11.08 2.40 -8.43
CA THR A 52 11.57 1.78 -7.19
C THR A 52 10.58 0.74 -6.65
N LEU A 53 9.29 1.05 -6.59
CA LEU A 53 8.25 0.09 -6.15
C LEU A 53 8.18 -1.15 -7.05
N VAL A 54 8.22 -0.93 -8.37
CA VAL A 54 8.18 -2.02 -9.35
C VAL A 54 9.43 -2.88 -9.29
N SER A 55 10.62 -2.30 -9.11
CA SER A 55 11.86 -3.06 -8.98
C SER A 55 11.88 -3.90 -7.71
N ILE A 56 11.49 -3.32 -6.56
CA ILE A 56 11.45 -4.03 -5.28
C ILE A 56 10.47 -5.21 -5.34
N SER A 57 9.25 -4.97 -5.81
CA SER A 57 8.22 -6.03 -5.92
C SER A 57 8.66 -7.17 -6.83
N ARG A 58 9.30 -6.87 -7.97
CA ARG A 58 9.83 -7.89 -8.89
C ARG A 58 10.94 -8.73 -8.29
N VAL A 59 11.89 -8.13 -7.57
CA VAL A 59 12.99 -8.88 -6.94
C VAL A 59 12.48 -9.77 -5.81
N LEU A 60 11.47 -9.32 -5.06
CA LEU A 60 10.85 -10.11 -3.98
C LEU A 60 9.81 -11.12 -4.47
N GLY A 61 9.35 -11.03 -5.72
CA GLY A 61 8.29 -11.89 -6.24
C GLY A 61 6.91 -11.63 -5.64
N VAL A 62 6.66 -10.41 -5.16
CA VAL A 62 5.39 -9.97 -4.56
C VAL A 62 4.74 -8.89 -5.42
N THR A 63 3.48 -8.54 -5.15
CA THR A 63 2.82 -7.40 -5.77
C THR A 63 3.23 -6.07 -5.09
N VAL A 64 2.91 -4.94 -5.72
CA VAL A 64 3.22 -3.62 -5.15
C VAL A 64 2.40 -3.35 -3.88
N ASP A 65 1.15 -3.81 -3.81
CA ASP A 65 0.32 -3.67 -2.62
C ASP A 65 0.83 -4.48 -1.43
N GLU A 66 1.41 -5.66 -1.67
CA GLU A 66 2.04 -6.49 -0.62
C GLU A 66 3.25 -5.82 0.04
N LEU A 67 3.87 -4.82 -0.59
CA LEU A 67 4.95 -4.02 0.01
C LEU A 67 4.46 -3.13 1.17
N PHE A 68 3.14 -3.04 1.38
CA PHE A 68 2.52 -2.18 2.37
C PHE A 68 1.56 -2.95 3.27
N ILE A 69 1.42 -2.47 4.50
CA ILE A 69 0.25 -2.71 5.34
C ILE A 69 -0.76 -1.61 5.00
N ILE A 70 -1.92 -1.98 4.47
CA ILE A 70 -2.98 -1.05 4.03
C ILE A 70 -4.14 -1.14 5.01
N GLU A 71 -4.47 -0.02 5.65
CA GLU A 71 -5.56 0.09 6.61
C GLU A 71 -6.60 1.13 6.13
N GLU A 72 -7.88 0.88 6.39
CA GLU A 72 -8.92 1.87 6.14
C GLU A 72 -8.82 2.97 7.20
N ASN A 73 -8.79 4.22 6.75
CA ASN A 73 -8.70 5.36 7.65
C ASN A 73 -10.01 5.49 8.43
N GLU A 74 -9.96 5.28 9.75
CA GLU A 74 -11.14 5.36 10.63
C GLU A 74 -11.87 6.71 10.51
N ASN A 75 -11.14 7.78 10.19
CA ASN A 75 -11.71 9.11 9.97
C ASN A 75 -12.53 9.22 8.68
N TYR A 76 -12.44 8.24 7.78
CA TYR A 76 -13.25 8.14 6.56
C TYR A 76 -14.58 7.41 6.83
N SER A 77 -14.60 6.49 7.81
CA SER A 77 -15.76 5.65 8.18
C SER A 77 -16.98 6.45 8.61
N HIS A 78 -16.77 7.55 9.35
CA HIS A 78 -17.83 8.39 9.91
C HIS A 78 -18.44 9.39 8.91
N LEU A 79 -17.93 9.40 7.67
CA LEU A 79 -18.35 10.33 6.61
C LEU A 79 -19.16 9.66 5.50
N ARG A 80 -19.65 8.42 5.70
CA ARG A 80 -20.60 7.82 4.74
C ARG A 80 -21.82 8.74 4.59
N PRO A 81 -22.20 9.15 3.36
CA PRO A 81 -23.46 9.83 3.14
C PRO A 81 -24.61 8.95 3.62
N ILE A 82 -25.57 9.58 4.28
CA ILE A 82 -26.84 8.99 4.69
C ILE A 82 -27.51 8.36 3.46
N GLY A 83 -27.71 7.04 3.49
CA GLY A 83 -28.68 6.31 2.66
C GLY A 83 -28.55 6.42 1.13
N ILE A 84 -27.89 5.45 0.51
CA ILE A 84 -28.41 4.95 -0.78
C ILE A 84 -29.72 4.25 -0.42
N ASN A 85 -30.84 4.98 -0.54
CA ASN A 85 -32.17 4.39 -0.43
C ASN A 85 -32.38 3.54 -1.69
N MET A 86 -31.99 2.28 -1.62
CA MET A 86 -32.32 1.28 -2.62
C MET A 86 -33.80 0.94 -2.40
N GLN A 87 -34.71 1.82 -2.85
CA GLN A 87 -36.12 1.46 -2.99
C GLN A 87 -36.21 0.46 -4.14
N SER A 88 -36.18 -0.81 -3.74
CA SER A 88 -36.58 -1.96 -4.51
C SER A 88 -37.94 -1.70 -5.15
N HIS A 89 -38.03 -1.97 -6.44
CA HIS A 89 -39.27 -2.03 -7.18
C HIS A 89 -40.33 -2.83 -6.43
N THR A 90 -41.51 -2.24 -6.24
CA THR A 90 -42.75 -3.01 -6.32
C THR A 90 -43.62 -2.37 -7.39
N LYS A 91 -43.78 -3.08 -8.50
CA LYS A 91 -44.84 -2.84 -9.46
C LYS A 91 -46.18 -2.97 -8.73
N LYS A 92 -47.06 -1.99 -8.93
CA LYS A 92 -48.50 -2.19 -9.01
C LYS A 92 -49.00 -1.31 -10.14
N ASP A 93 -48.96 -1.87 -11.34
CA ASP A 93 -49.76 -1.38 -12.46
C ASP A 93 -51.22 -1.73 -12.13
N ASN A 94 -52.10 -0.74 -12.22
CA ASN A 94 -53.56 -0.88 -12.15
C ASN A 94 -54.14 -0.45 -13.49
#